data_AF-A0AAU5DF59-F1
#
_entry.id   AF-A0AAU5DF59-F1
#
_cell.length_a   1.000
_cell.length_b   1.000
_cell.length_c   1.000
_cell.angle_alpha   90.00
_cell.angle_beta   90.00
_cell.angle_gamma   90.00
#
_symmetry.space_group_name_H-M   'P 1'
#
loop_
_entity.id
_entity.type
_entity.pdbx_description
1 polymer ?
#
loop_
_entity_poly.entity_id
_entity_poly.type
_entity_poly.pdbx_seq_one_letter_code
_entity_poly.pdbx_strand_id
1 'polypeptide(L)'
;MVDTSVKIGDVTRDKLKAVADGAGMSMKGYLARVASEKEHEQALETATAAFRRVLGVPGILDRFDADFGGVPRAAGRQTPRAA
;
A
#
# COMPACT_ATOMS: atom_id res chain seq x y z
N MET A 1 25.08 -5.85 -3.79
CA MET A 1 24.31 -6.64 -2.80
C MET A 1 24.99 -8.00 -2.70
N VAL A 2 25.31 -8.47 -1.50
CA VAL A 2 26.03 -9.74 -1.29
C VAL A 2 25.02 -10.88 -1.30
N ASP A 3 25.35 -11.97 -2.00
CA ASP A 3 24.49 -13.16 -2.04
C ASP A 3 24.61 -13.95 -0.74
N THR A 4 23.47 -14.38 -0.21
CA THR A 4 23.38 -15.19 1.00
C THR A 4 22.52 -16.43 0.74
N SER A 5 22.60 -17.42 1.63
CA SER A 5 21.82 -18.66 1.52
C SER A 5 20.96 -18.90 2.76
N VAL A 6 19.78 -19.48 2.55
CA VAL A 6 18.83 -19.86 3.60
C VAL A 6 18.49 -21.34 3.42
N LYS A 7 18.46 -22.09 4.53
CA LYS A 7 18.06 -23.49 4.50
C LYS A 7 16.54 -23.60 4.38
N ILE A 8 16.08 -24.36 3.40
CA ILE A 8 14.68 -24.71 3.19
C ILE A 8 14.58 -26.20 2.90
N GLY A 9 13.45 -26.82 3.24
CA GLY A 9 13.21 -28.22 2.89
C GLY A 9 13.11 -28.41 1.37
N ASP A 10 13.49 -29.61 0.89
CA ASP A 10 13.53 -29.91 -0.55
C ASP A 10 12.18 -29.70 -1.24
N VAL A 11 11.09 -30.13 -0.59
CA VAL A 11 9.72 -29.93 -1.11
C VAL A 11 9.39 -28.44 -1.28
N THR A 12 9.81 -27.59 -0.34
CA THR A 12 9.58 -26.14 -0.41
C THR A 12 10.42 -25.51 -1.51
N ARG A 13 11.69 -25.91 -1.63
CA ARG A 13 12.58 -25.47 -2.71
C ARG A 13 11.96 -25.80 -4.08
N ASP A 14 11.47 -27.01 -4.26
CA ASP A 14 10.95 -27.46 -5.55
C ASP A 14 9.66 -26.73 -5.92
N LYS A 15 8.78 -26.46 -4.94
CA LYS A 15 7.61 -25.60 -5.13
C LYS A 15 8.00 -24.19 -5.53
N LEU A 16 8.93 -23.56 -4.81
CA LEU A 16 9.41 -22.21 -5.13
C LEU A 16 10.05 -22.17 -6.53
N LYS A 17 10.76 -23.22 -6.92
CA LYS A 17 11.38 -23.33 -8.23
C LYS A 17 10.33 -23.42 -9.33
N ALA A 18 9.35 -24.30 -9.18
CA ALA A 18 8.27 -24.44 -10.15
C ALA A 18 7.49 -23.13 -10.34
N VAL A 19 7.25 -22.37 -9.26
CA VAL A 19 6.59 -21.07 -9.34
C VAL A 19 7.47 -20.02 -10.01
N ALA A 20 8.76 -19.95 -9.67
CA ALA A 20 9.71 -19.04 -10.32
C ALA A 20 9.84 -19.34 -11.82
N ASP A 21 9.97 -20.62 -12.19
CA ASP A 21 10.05 -21.08 -13.57
C ASP A 21 8.75 -20.73 -14.33
N GLY A 22 7.57 -20.92 -13.71
CA GLY A 22 6.27 -20.51 -14.27
C GLY A 22 6.11 -19.00 -14.45
N ALA A 23 6.81 -18.20 -13.64
CA ALA A 23 6.88 -16.74 -13.79
C ALA A 23 7.99 -16.28 -14.78
N GLY A 24 8.76 -17.20 -15.37
CA GLY A 24 9.90 -16.89 -16.23
C GLY A 24 11.04 -16.19 -15.50
N MET A 25 11.15 -16.36 -14.18
CA MET A 25 12.13 -15.70 -13.32
C MET A 25 13.15 -16.68 -12.77
N SER A 26 14.35 -16.20 -12.49
CA SER A 26 15.27 -16.95 -11.62
C SER A 26 14.69 -17.06 -10.20
N MET A 27 15.01 -18.14 -9.48
CA MET A 27 14.61 -18.29 -8.07
C MET A 27 14.96 -17.05 -7.23
N LYS A 28 16.17 -16.51 -7.41
CA LYS A 28 16.63 -15.30 -6.71
C LYS A 28 15.74 -14.09 -7.02
N GLY A 29 15.47 -13.85 -8.31
CA GLY A 29 14.61 -12.75 -8.74
C GLY A 29 13.18 -12.89 -8.24
N TYR A 30 12.65 -14.11 -8.26
CA TYR A 30 11.33 -14.41 -7.73
C TYR A 30 11.25 -14.14 -6.23
N LEU A 31 12.21 -14.62 -5.43
CA LEU A 31 12.25 -14.38 -3.98
C LEU A 31 12.39 -12.89 -3.63
N ALA A 32 13.19 -12.13 -4.39
CA ALA A 32 13.32 -10.69 -4.19
C ALA A 32 12.00 -9.96 -4.46
N ARG A 33 11.29 -10.35 -5.52
CA ARG A 33 9.95 -9.83 -5.83
C ARG A 33 8.96 -10.15 -4.71
N VAL A 34 8.89 -11.42 -4.28
CA VAL A 34 7.98 -11.84 -3.20
C VAL A 34 8.27 -11.09 -1.91
N ALA A 35 9.54 -10.86 -1.56
CA ALA A 35 9.91 -10.08 -0.38
C ALA A 35 9.34 -8.66 -0.45
N SER A 36 9.53 -7.96 -1.57
CA SER A 36 8.98 -6.61 -1.76
C SER A 36 7.45 -6.58 -1.73
N GLU A 37 6.79 -7.56 -2.35
CA GLU A 37 5.32 -7.68 -2.29
C GLU A 37 4.84 -7.87 -0.84
N LYS A 38 5.51 -8.71 -0.03
CA LYS A 38 5.16 -8.92 1.37
C LYS A 38 5.44 -7.72 2.26
N GLU A 39 6.50 -6.98 2.02
CA GLU A 39 6.76 -5.71 2.71
C GLU A 39 5.64 -4.69 2.45
N HIS A 40 5.18 -4.59 1.20
CA HIS A 40 4.06 -3.72 0.84
C HIS A 40 2.74 -4.17 1.49
N GLU A 41 2.44 -5.47 1.47
CA GLU A 41 1.25 -6.02 2.15
C GLU A 41 1.25 -5.66 3.64
N GLN A 42 2.39 -5.84 4.34
CA GLN A 42 2.52 -5.49 5.76
C GLN A 42 2.35 -3.99 6.03
N ALA A 43 2.89 -3.15 5.14
CA ALA A 43 2.73 -1.70 5.24
C ALA A 43 1.24 -1.30 5.08
N LEU A 44 0.53 -1.93 4.14
CA LEU A 44 -0.90 -1.69 3.92
C LEU A 44 -1.74 -2.18 5.11
N GLU A 45 -1.43 -3.33 5.68
CA GLU A 45 -2.10 -3.83 6.90
C GLU A 45 -1.92 -2.86 8.06
N THR A 46 -0.69 -2.37 8.26
CA THR A 46 -0.36 -1.40 9.30
C THR A 46 -1.12 -0.09 9.12
N ALA A 47 -1.11 0.47 7.91
CA ALA A 47 -1.84 1.68 7.58
C ALA A 47 -3.35 1.50 7.78
N THR A 48 -3.90 0.37 7.33
CA THR A 48 -5.32 0.04 7.47
C THR A 48 -5.72 -0.08 8.94
N ALA A 49 -4.89 -0.71 9.77
CA ALA A 49 -5.12 -0.81 11.21
C ALA A 49 -5.12 0.58 11.88
N ALA A 50 -4.20 1.46 11.48
CA ALA A 50 -4.16 2.84 11.96
C ALA A 50 -5.42 3.63 11.57
N PHE A 51 -5.87 3.52 10.31
CA PHE A 51 -7.11 4.15 9.86
C PHE A 51 -8.32 3.64 10.63
N ARG A 52 -8.47 2.31 10.78
CA ARG A 52 -9.58 1.71 11.54
C ARG A 52 -9.59 2.20 13.00
N ARG A 53 -8.42 2.35 13.61
CA ARG A 53 -8.30 2.89 14.97
C ARG A 53 -8.81 4.33 15.05
N VAL A 54 -8.44 5.18 14.10
CA VAL A 54 -8.88 6.59 14.06
C VAL A 54 -10.38 6.67 13.80
N LEU A 55 -10.89 5.94 12.82
CA LEU A 55 -12.32 5.92 12.47
C LEU A 55 -13.21 5.37 13.59
N GLY A 56 -12.68 4.50 14.45
CA GLY A 56 -13.38 3.99 15.62
C GLY A 56 -13.52 4.99 16.77
N VAL A 57 -12.89 6.17 16.70
CA VAL A 57 -13.03 7.22 17.71
C VAL A 57 -14.42 7.88 17.57
N PRO A 58 -15.27 7.86 18.61
CA PRO A 58 -16.58 8.50 18.54
C PRO A 58 -16.48 9.99 18.16
N GLY A 59 -17.32 10.43 17.22
CA GLY A 59 -17.38 11.83 16.76
C GLY A 59 -16.23 12.27 15.84
N ILE A 60 -15.31 11.38 15.47
CA ILE A 60 -14.19 11.75 14.58
C ILE A 60 -14.64 12.10 13.16
N LEU A 61 -15.65 11.38 12.65
CA LEU A 61 -16.21 11.61 11.32
C LEU A 61 -16.99 12.93 11.28
N ASP A 62 -17.83 13.16 12.29
CA ASP A 62 -18.58 14.42 12.41
C ASP A 62 -17.64 15.64 12.47
N ARG A 63 -16.52 15.51 13.20
CA ARG A 63 -15.51 16.56 13.29
C ARG A 63 -14.75 16.75 11.98
N PHE A 64 -14.37 15.65 11.32
CA PHE A 64 -13.70 15.71 10.02
C PHE A 64 -14.60 16.37 8.96
N ASP A 65 -15.88 16.03 8.93
CA ASP A 65 -16.86 16.66 8.04
C ASP A 65 -17.07 18.15 8.36
N ALA A 66 -17.08 18.53 9.63
CA ALA A 66 -17.14 19.95 10.02
C ALA A 66 -15.91 20.74 9.56
N ASP A 67 -14.72 20.14 9.65
CA ASP A 67 -13.45 20.79 9.31
C ASP A 67 -13.17 20.79 7.79
N PHE A 68 -13.64 19.77 7.05
CA PHE A 68 -13.25 19.53 5.65
C PHE A 68 -14.40 19.25 4.66
N GLY A 69 -15.63 19.01 5.12
CA GLY A 69 -16.78 18.63 4.29
C GLY A 69 -17.50 19.80 3.59
N GLY A 70 -17.08 21.04 3.82
CA GLY A 70 -17.65 22.22 3.18
C GLY A 70 -17.18 22.38 1.71
N VAL A 71 -18.08 22.77 0.82
CA VAL A 71 -17.70 23.19 -0.54
C VAL A 71 -16.76 24.39 -0.44
N PRO A 72 -15.58 24.40 -1.09
CA PRO A 72 -14.73 25.58 -1.13
C PRO A 72 -15.55 26.74 -1.66
N ARG A 73 -15.75 27.78 -0.85
CA ARG A 73 -16.38 29.02 -1.31
C ARG A 73 -15.44 29.57 -2.38
N ALA A 74 -15.78 29.38 -3.66
CA ALA A 74 -15.02 29.92 -4.77
C ALA A 74 -14.75 31.39 -4.45
N ALA A 75 -13.49 31.72 -4.13
CA ALA A 75 -13.07 33.09 -3.92
C ALA A 75 -13.51 33.84 -5.18
N GLY A 76 -14.41 34.81 -4.98
CA GLY A 76 -15.22 35.42 -6.03
C GLY A 76 -14.43 35.64 -7.30
N ARG A 77 -14.79 34.91 -8.36
CA ARG A 77 -14.29 35.18 -9.70
C ARG A 77 -14.87 36.53 -10.12
N GLN A 78 -14.15 37.60 -9.83
CA GLN A 78 -14.43 38.92 -10.38
C GLN A 78 -14.11 38.84 -11.88
N THR A 79 -15.10 38.49 -12.69
CA THR A 79 -15.03 38.76 -14.13
C THR A 79 -15.23 40.26 -14.33
N PRO A 80 -14.26 41.00 -14.90
CA PRO A 80 -14.50 42.38 -15.30
C PRO A 80 -15.57 42.38 -16.39
N ARG A 81 -16.64 43.14 -16.19
CA ARG A 81 -17.63 43.40 -17.23
C ARG A 81 -17.02 44.40 -18.21
N ALA A 82 -16.83 43.99 -19.46
CA ALA A 82 -16.41 44.90 -20.53
C ALA A 82 -17.51 45.94 -20.78
N ALA A 83 -17.08 47.20 -20.97
CA ALA A 83 -17.91 48.36 -21.30
C ALA A 83 -18.17 48.42 -22.81
#